data_AF-A0A3L6E9Q4-F1
#
_entry.id   AF-A0A3L6E9Q4-F1
#
_cell.length_a   1.000
_cell.length_b   1.000
_cell.length_c   1.000
_cell.angle_alpha   90.00
_cell.angle_beta   90.00
_cell.angle_gamma   90.00
#
_symmetry.space_group_name_H-M   'P 1'
#
loop_
_entity.id
_entity.type
_entity.pdbx_description
1 polymer ?
#
loop_
_entity_poly.entity_id
_entity_poly.type
_entity_poly.pdbx_seq_one_letter_code
_entity_poly.pdbx_strand_id
1 'polypeptide(L)'
;MRSPQEMNTRLDNMTWRIWNLARKKEVGKGFSKDDKAQKITLQHWLEAIDPCHRYDHNLHLYYDILCASSSCKPFFYWLDVGKGRDLHHQKCPRSKLNSQLIMYLGPNERAAYEVIVEEGRLLYKQSGDLVNTNEESKWVFVLSTSKSLYVRLQSECSVQLAF
;
A
#
# COMPACT_ATOMS: atom_id res chain seq x y z
N MET A 1 27.35 15.72 -4.93
CA MET A 1 26.58 14.96 -3.91
C MET A 1 25.84 15.97 -3.04
N ARG A 2 24.52 15.87 -2.87
CA ARG A 2 23.74 16.81 -2.03
C ARG A 2 23.82 16.43 -0.56
N SER A 3 23.68 17.40 0.34
CA SER A 3 23.85 17.18 1.77
C SER A 3 22.67 16.39 2.36
N PRO A 4 22.88 15.57 3.41
CA PRO A 4 21.81 14.85 4.10
C PRO A 4 20.70 15.77 4.64
N GLN A 5 21.04 17.03 4.95
CA GLN A 5 20.09 18.03 5.42
C GLN A 5 19.13 18.46 4.30
N GLU A 6 19.61 18.61 3.06
CA GLU A 6 18.78 18.98 1.90
C GLU A 6 17.83 17.85 1.45
N MET A 7 18.23 16.58 1.59
CA MET A 7 17.33 15.44 1.37
C MET A 7 16.20 15.39 2.41
N ASN A 8 16.52 15.67 3.67
CA ASN A 8 15.53 15.72 4.75
C ASN A 8 14.53 16.87 4.55
N THR A 9 14.97 18.06 4.12
CA THR A 9 14.04 19.17 3.85
C THR A 9 13.11 18.85 2.67
N ARG A 10 13.58 18.12 1.66
CA ARG A 10 12.75 17.69 0.53
C ARG A 10 11.72 16.64 0.95
N LEU A 11 12.12 15.65 1.74
CA LEU A 11 11.20 14.66 2.29
C LEU A 11 10.16 15.32 3.19
N ASP A 12 10.56 16.22 4.09
CA ASP A 12 9.62 16.94 4.98
C ASP A 12 8.62 17.80 4.20
N ASN A 13 9.08 18.50 3.16
CA ASN A 13 8.19 19.25 2.26
C ASN A 13 7.29 18.33 1.44
N MET A 14 7.76 17.13 1.08
CA MET A 14 6.98 16.14 0.33
C MET A 14 5.94 15.47 1.23
N THR A 15 6.30 15.09 2.45
CA THR A 15 5.39 14.54 3.46
C THR A 15 4.36 15.59 3.90
N TRP A 16 4.75 16.85 4.05
CA TRP A 16 3.82 17.96 4.36
C TRP A 16 2.89 18.28 3.18
N ARG A 17 3.39 18.24 1.93
CA ARG A 17 2.55 18.38 0.72
C ARG A 17 1.59 17.22 0.57
N ILE A 18 2.05 15.98 0.73
CA ILE A 18 1.20 14.79 0.67
C ILE A 18 0.16 14.83 1.78
N TRP A 19 0.53 15.25 3.00
CA TRP A 19 -0.40 15.41 4.11
C TRP A 19 -1.43 16.53 3.88
N ASN A 20 -1.02 17.67 3.31
CA ASN A 20 -1.95 18.72 2.90
C ASN A 20 -2.88 18.28 1.78
N LEU A 21 -2.37 17.56 0.78
CA LEU A 21 -3.18 16.99 -0.30
C LEU A 21 -4.13 15.93 0.27
N ALA A 22 -3.68 15.09 1.20
CA ALA A 22 -4.49 14.06 1.84
C ALA A 22 -5.62 14.72 2.64
N ARG A 23 -5.30 15.71 3.48
CA ARG A 23 -6.27 16.51 4.26
C ARG A 23 -7.27 17.25 3.36
N LYS A 24 -6.84 17.75 2.19
CA LYS A 24 -7.71 18.36 1.17
C LYS A 24 -8.48 17.33 0.32
N LYS A 25 -8.34 16.02 0.59
CA LYS A 25 -8.90 14.91 -0.20
C LYS A 25 -8.45 14.95 -1.67
N GLU A 26 -7.22 15.37 -1.95
CA GLU A 26 -6.63 15.44 -3.30
C GLU A 26 -5.62 14.30 -3.55
N VAL A 27 -5.27 13.51 -2.53
CA VAL A 27 -4.49 12.28 -2.70
C VAL A 27 -5.42 11.15 -3.13
N GLY A 28 -5.05 10.44 -4.20
CA GLY A 28 -5.74 9.22 -4.64
C GLY A 28 -6.49 9.30 -5.97
N LYS A 29 -6.60 10.48 -6.63
CA LYS A 29 -7.11 10.55 -8.01
C LYS A 29 -6.07 10.09 -9.05
N GLY A 30 -4.80 9.97 -8.66
CA GLY A 30 -3.69 9.70 -9.59
C GLY A 30 -3.67 10.69 -10.76
N PHE A 31 -3.29 10.23 -11.95
CA PHE A 31 -3.46 10.98 -13.21
C PHE A 31 -4.88 10.87 -13.80
N SER A 32 -5.84 10.33 -13.05
CA SER A 32 -7.18 10.07 -13.58
C SER A 32 -7.96 11.37 -13.79
N LYS A 33 -8.39 11.59 -15.04
CA LYS A 33 -9.31 12.67 -15.44
C LYS A 33 -10.78 12.33 -15.12
N ASP A 34 -11.06 11.11 -14.65
CA ASP A 34 -12.42 10.69 -14.32
C ASP A 34 -12.86 11.30 -12.98
N ASP A 35 -13.94 12.08 -13.00
CA ASP A 35 -14.52 12.71 -11.82
C ASP A 35 -15.18 11.71 -10.86
N LYS A 36 -15.37 10.46 -11.28
CA LYS A 36 -15.85 9.35 -10.45
C LYS A 36 -14.71 8.51 -9.85
N ALA A 37 -13.45 8.82 -10.12
CA ALA A 37 -12.31 8.08 -9.56
C ALA A 37 -12.36 8.13 -8.03
N GLN A 38 -12.38 6.94 -7.39
CA GLN A 38 -12.35 6.84 -5.94
C GLN A 38 -10.98 7.28 -5.44
N LYS A 39 -10.98 8.31 -4.60
CA LYS A 39 -9.78 8.78 -3.90
C LYS A 39 -9.38 7.70 -2.90
N ILE A 40 -8.10 7.32 -2.88
CA ILE A 40 -7.51 6.57 -1.75
C ILE A 40 -8.04 7.20 -0.47
N THR A 41 -8.76 6.40 0.30
CA THR A 41 -9.32 6.81 1.58
C THR A 41 -8.16 7.33 2.42
N LEU A 42 -8.35 8.49 3.08
CA LEU A 42 -7.37 9.10 3.99
C LEU A 42 -6.80 8.11 5.02
N GLN A 43 -7.46 6.96 5.21
CA GLN A 43 -7.04 5.88 6.08
C GLN A 43 -5.75 5.19 5.62
N HIS A 44 -5.58 4.86 4.32
CA HIS A 44 -4.44 4.03 3.86
C HIS A 44 -3.22 4.81 3.35
N TRP A 45 -3.13 6.09 3.67
CA TRP A 45 -2.09 6.96 3.12
C TRP A 45 -0.69 6.59 3.59
N LEU A 46 -0.52 6.07 4.81
CA LEU A 46 0.79 5.73 5.35
C LEU A 46 1.43 4.62 4.55
N GLU A 47 0.68 3.58 4.21
CA GLU A 47 1.11 2.50 3.33
C GLU A 47 1.52 2.99 1.94
N ALA A 48 0.75 3.92 1.35
CA ALA A 48 1.03 4.46 0.02
C ALA A 48 2.34 5.27 -0.04
N ILE A 49 2.77 5.85 1.08
CA ILE A 49 4.00 6.66 1.15
C ILE A 49 5.16 5.95 1.86
N ASP A 50 4.91 4.82 2.50
CA ASP A 50 5.94 4.03 3.18
C ASP A 50 6.85 3.37 2.12
N PRO A 51 8.15 3.68 2.07
CA PRO A 51 9.06 3.04 1.12
C PRO A 51 9.17 1.53 1.30
N CYS A 52 8.89 1.03 2.50
CA CYS A 52 8.89 -0.39 2.79
C CYS A 52 7.54 -1.06 2.52
N HIS A 53 6.51 -0.28 2.17
CA HIS A 53 5.14 -0.74 1.94
C HIS A 53 4.61 -1.64 3.07
N ARG A 54 4.86 -1.27 4.33
CA ARG A 54 4.32 -2.01 5.47
C ARG A 54 2.80 -1.82 5.54
N TYR A 55 2.13 -2.83 6.07
CA TYR A 55 0.68 -2.84 6.19
C TYR A 55 0.16 -1.64 7.00
N ASP A 56 -0.71 -0.83 6.41
CA ASP A 56 -1.17 0.46 6.96
C ASP A 56 -1.68 0.36 8.41
N HIS A 57 -2.52 -0.63 8.68
CA HIS A 57 -3.15 -0.80 10.01
C HIS A 57 -2.10 -0.98 11.11
N ASN A 58 -0.97 -1.62 10.79
CA ASN A 58 0.13 -1.77 11.73
C ASN A 58 0.91 -0.47 11.89
N LEU A 59 1.09 0.32 10.82
CA LEU A 59 1.77 1.62 10.85
C LEU A 59 1.02 2.62 11.74
N HIS A 60 -0.32 2.67 11.68
CA HIS A 60 -1.12 3.59 12.51
C HIS A 60 -0.91 3.39 14.01
N LEU A 61 -0.70 2.15 14.47
CA LEU A 61 -0.41 1.87 15.88
C LEU A 61 0.84 2.61 16.39
N TYR A 62 1.85 2.76 15.53
CA TYR A 62 3.08 3.48 15.85
C TYR A 62 2.93 4.98 15.61
N TYR A 63 2.10 5.37 14.64
CA TYR A 63 1.80 6.78 14.36
C TYR A 63 1.08 7.44 15.53
N ASP A 64 0.15 6.73 16.17
CA ASP A 64 -0.54 7.21 17.38
C ASP A 64 0.45 7.47 18.53
N ILE A 65 1.44 6.60 18.71
CA ILE A 65 2.50 6.78 19.71
C ILE A 65 3.35 8.01 19.39
N LEU A 66 3.73 8.20 18.12
CA LEU A 66 4.46 9.40 17.70
C LEU A 66 3.65 10.67 18.00
N CYS A 67 2.35 10.66 17.67
CA CYS A 67 1.44 11.79 17.92
C CYS A 67 1.33 12.13 19.41
N ALA A 68 1.37 11.13 20.30
CA ALA A 68 1.36 11.32 21.74
C ALA A 68 2.74 11.73 22.31
N SER A 69 3.81 11.68 21.50
CA SER A 69 5.17 12.02 21.93
C SER A 69 5.53 13.49 21.66
N SER A 70 6.58 13.99 22.31
CA SER A 70 7.15 15.32 22.03
C SER A 70 8.08 15.38 20.82
N SER A 71 8.08 14.35 19.95
CA SER A 71 8.97 14.26 18.80
C SER A 71 8.45 15.10 17.63
N CYS A 72 9.31 15.97 17.08
CA CYS A 72 9.03 16.72 15.85
C CYS A 72 9.66 16.09 14.60
N LYS A 73 10.07 14.82 14.67
CA LYS A 73 10.69 14.12 13.54
C LYS A 73 9.64 13.53 12.60
N PRO A 74 9.93 13.43 11.29
CA PRO A 74 9.05 12.74 10.34
C PRO A 74 8.79 11.30 10.77
N PHE A 75 7.59 10.79 10.49
CA PHE A 75 7.15 9.49 11.01
C PHE A 75 8.10 8.34 10.70
N PHE A 76 8.45 8.10 9.43
CA PHE A 76 9.33 6.99 9.07
C PHE A 76 10.76 7.15 9.60
N TYR A 77 11.27 8.39 9.64
CA TYR A 77 12.56 8.65 10.27
C TYR A 77 12.52 8.29 11.75
N TRP A 78 11.49 8.77 12.47
CA TRP A 78 11.31 8.47 13.88
C TRP A 78 11.17 6.96 14.13
N LEU A 79 10.42 6.28 13.27
CA LEU A 79 10.10 4.86 13.36
C LEU A 79 11.29 3.95 13.06
N ASP A 80 12.11 4.28 12.07
CA ASP A 80 13.15 3.36 11.55
C ASP A 80 14.57 3.71 12.03
N VAL A 81 14.84 4.98 12.32
CA VAL A 81 16.18 5.47 12.69
C VAL A 81 16.18 6.16 14.05
N GLY A 82 15.10 6.85 14.39
CA GLY A 82 14.97 7.67 15.57
C GLY A 82 14.52 6.93 16.83
N LYS A 83 13.90 7.67 17.74
CA LYS A 83 13.48 7.18 19.06
C LYS A 83 12.43 6.05 19.01
N GLY A 84 11.70 5.92 17.91
CA GLY A 84 10.70 4.86 17.71
C GLY A 84 11.29 3.52 17.27
N ARG A 85 12.58 3.47 16.90
CA ARG A 85 13.22 2.27 16.34
C ARG A 85 13.12 1.04 17.25
N ASP A 86 13.43 1.25 18.52
CA ASP A 86 13.52 0.19 19.54
C ASP A 86 12.19 0.05 20.32
N LEU A 87 11.13 0.73 19.87
CA LEU A 87 9.79 0.64 20.45
C LEU A 87 9.04 -0.58 19.92
N HIS A 88 8.32 -1.27 20.78
CA HIS A 88 7.46 -2.40 20.40
C HIS A 88 6.02 -2.16 20.85
N HIS A 89 5.08 -2.16 19.91
CA HIS A 89 3.66 -2.09 20.21
C HIS A 89 3.11 -3.49 20.58
N GLN A 90 2.31 -3.60 21.64
CA GLN A 90 1.79 -4.89 22.14
C GLN A 90 1.07 -5.73 21.08
N LYS A 91 0.18 -5.10 20.29
CA LYS A 91 -0.57 -5.77 19.21
C LYS A 91 0.27 -6.09 17.97
N CYS A 92 1.36 -5.36 17.75
CA CYS A 92 2.18 -5.48 16.56
C CYS A 92 3.64 -5.16 16.89
N PRO A 93 4.42 -6.15 17.37
CA PRO A 93 5.85 -5.99 17.59
C PRO A 93 6.58 -5.60 16.31
N ARG A 94 7.80 -5.04 16.41
CA ARG A 94 8.55 -4.58 15.22
C ARG A 94 8.83 -5.69 14.23
N SER A 95 9.08 -6.92 14.70
CA SER A 95 9.26 -8.09 13.84
C SER A 95 8.03 -8.35 12.96
N LYS A 96 6.82 -8.25 13.53
CA LYS A 96 5.56 -8.39 12.81
C LYS A 96 5.29 -7.22 11.85
N LEU A 97 5.55 -5.99 12.30
CA LEU A 97 5.40 -4.81 11.45
C LEU A 97 6.28 -4.90 10.20
N ASN A 98 7.52 -5.38 10.35
CA ASN A 98 8.47 -5.49 9.25
C ASN A 98 8.26 -6.72 8.37
N SER A 99 7.58 -7.78 8.87
CA SER A 99 7.26 -8.95 8.06
C SER A 99 5.95 -8.79 7.27
N GLN A 100 5.00 -8.00 7.77
CA GLN A 100 3.72 -7.77 7.09
C GLN A 100 3.83 -6.61 6.09
N LEU A 101 4.36 -6.95 4.92
CA LEU A 101 4.53 -6.04 3.79
C LEU A 101 3.43 -6.23 2.75
N ILE A 102 3.21 -5.16 2.00
CA ILE A 102 2.43 -5.14 0.78
C ILE A 102 3.37 -5.09 -0.39
N MET A 103 3.23 -6.08 -1.26
CA MET A 103 3.91 -6.07 -2.54
C MET A 103 2.99 -5.43 -3.57
N TYR A 104 3.56 -4.59 -4.42
CA TYR A 104 2.89 -4.00 -5.56
C TYR A 104 3.42 -4.64 -6.84
N LEU A 105 2.54 -5.33 -7.56
CA LEU A 105 2.92 -6.02 -8.79
C LEU A 105 2.95 -5.07 -9.98
N GLY A 106 4.06 -5.06 -10.70
CA GLY A 106 4.21 -4.32 -11.94
C GLY A 106 3.40 -4.93 -13.10
N PRO A 107 3.33 -4.23 -14.26
CA PRO A 107 2.56 -4.69 -15.42
C PRO A 107 2.88 -6.11 -15.89
N ASN A 108 4.15 -6.51 -15.84
CA ASN A 108 4.59 -7.84 -16.27
C ASN A 108 4.21 -8.90 -15.22
N GLU A 109 4.40 -8.61 -13.94
CA GLU A 109 4.11 -9.54 -12.85
C GLU A 109 2.60 -9.79 -12.72
N ARG A 110 1.78 -8.75 -12.91
CA ARG A 110 0.33 -8.89 -12.85
C ARG A 110 -0.28 -9.63 -14.06
N ALA A 111 0.42 -9.67 -15.20
CA ALA A 111 -0.08 -10.31 -16.42
C ALA A 111 -0.38 -11.81 -16.21
N ALA A 112 0.36 -12.47 -15.31
CA ALA A 112 0.12 -13.86 -14.92
C ALA A 112 -1.23 -14.09 -14.22
N TYR A 113 -1.85 -13.03 -13.69
CA TYR A 113 -3.12 -13.09 -12.96
C TYR A 113 -4.29 -12.50 -13.74
N GLU A 114 -4.09 -12.03 -14.98
CA GLU A 114 -5.16 -11.51 -15.82
C GLU A 114 -6.12 -12.65 -16.21
N VAL A 115 -7.42 -12.40 -16.11
CA VAL A 115 -8.46 -13.38 -16.44
C VAL A 115 -9.38 -12.87 -17.54
N ILE A 116 -9.93 -13.81 -18.30
CA ILE A 116 -10.98 -13.58 -19.30
C ILE A 116 -12.23 -14.39 -18.95
N VAL A 117 -13.38 -13.98 -19.49
CA VAL A 117 -14.64 -14.70 -19.33
C VAL A 117 -14.90 -15.49 -20.60
N GLU A 118 -14.95 -16.82 -20.52
CA GLU A 118 -15.44 -17.69 -21.59
C GLU A 118 -16.55 -18.58 -21.05
N GLU A 119 -17.67 -18.68 -21.78
CA GLU A 119 -18.84 -19.49 -21.39
C GLU A 119 -19.35 -19.22 -19.96
N GLY A 120 -19.22 -17.97 -19.50
CA GLY A 120 -19.63 -17.55 -18.15
C GLY A 120 -18.67 -17.99 -17.03
N ARG A 121 -17.49 -18.51 -17.36
CA ARG A 121 -16.45 -18.93 -16.41
C ARG A 121 -15.21 -18.06 -16.55
N LEU A 122 -14.43 -17.95 -15.49
CA LEU A 122 -13.17 -17.22 -15.49
C LEU A 122 -12.01 -18.16 -15.83
N LEU A 123 -11.15 -17.72 -16.76
CA LEU A 123 -9.94 -18.43 -17.16
C LEU A 123 -8.74 -17.50 -17.09
N TYR A 124 -7.60 -18.02 -16.65
CA TYR A 124 -6.33 -17.29 -16.71
C TYR A 124 -5.92 -17.08 -18.17
N LYS A 125 -5.72 -15.83 -18.56
CA LYS A 125 -5.45 -15.47 -19.96
C LYS A 125 -4.17 -16.09 -20.53
N GLN A 126 -3.15 -16.29 -19.69
CA GLN A 126 -1.87 -16.86 -20.13
C GLN A 126 -1.90 -18.37 -20.27
N SER A 127 -2.51 -19.09 -19.33
CA SER A 127 -2.50 -20.56 -19.33
C SER A 127 -3.76 -21.19 -19.94
N GLY A 128 -4.88 -20.46 -19.96
CA GLY A 128 -6.19 -21.01 -20.28
C GLY A 128 -6.79 -21.84 -19.15
N ASP A 129 -6.17 -21.88 -17.98
CA ASP A 129 -6.67 -22.67 -16.86
C ASP A 129 -7.90 -22.01 -16.23
N LEU A 130 -8.84 -22.84 -15.79
CA LEU A 130 -10.02 -22.39 -15.07
C LEU A 130 -9.63 -21.82 -13.70
N VAL A 131 -10.16 -20.65 -13.36
CA VAL A 131 -10.05 -20.10 -12.01
C VAL A 131 -10.97 -20.88 -11.09
N ASN A 132 -10.40 -21.69 -10.20
CA ASN A 132 -11.14 -22.43 -9.19
C ASN A 132 -10.98 -21.76 -7.81
N THR A 133 -12.05 -21.11 -7.35
CA THR A 133 -12.08 -20.48 -6.03
C THR A 133 -12.81 -21.37 -5.03
N ASN A 134 -12.20 -21.63 -3.88
CA ASN A 134 -12.87 -22.28 -2.74
C ASN A 134 -13.16 -21.26 -1.62
N GLU A 135 -14.07 -21.63 -0.72
CA GLU A 135 -14.47 -20.80 0.44
C GLU A 135 -13.42 -20.79 1.56
N GLU A 136 -12.52 -21.77 1.57
CA GLU A 136 -11.45 -21.91 2.58
C GLU A 136 -10.30 -20.92 2.37
N SER A 137 -10.24 -20.29 1.19
CA SER A 137 -9.17 -19.41 0.78
C SER A 137 -9.65 -17.97 0.61
N LYS A 138 -8.75 -17.03 0.90
CA LYS A 138 -8.99 -15.62 0.57
C LYS A 138 -8.52 -15.34 -0.86
N TRP A 139 -9.38 -14.72 -1.65
CA TRP A 139 -9.11 -14.37 -3.04
C TRP A 139 -9.14 -12.87 -3.22
N VAL A 140 -8.28 -12.39 -4.09
CA VAL A 140 -8.15 -10.96 -4.43
C VAL A 140 -8.60 -10.79 -5.87
N PHE A 141 -9.67 -10.01 -6.05
CA PHE A 141 -10.26 -9.67 -7.35
C PHE A 141 -10.06 -8.18 -7.60
N VAL A 142 -9.46 -7.86 -8.74
CA VAL A 142 -8.96 -6.50 -8.97
C VAL A 142 -9.28 -6.10 -10.40
N LEU A 143 -10.12 -5.07 -10.56
CA LEU A 143 -10.56 -4.56 -11.86
C LEU A 143 -9.80 -3.27 -12.19
N SER A 144 -9.07 -3.28 -13.29
CA SER A 144 -8.29 -2.13 -13.74
C SER A 144 -9.16 -1.02 -14.32
N THR A 145 -8.59 0.17 -14.43
CA THR A 145 -9.18 1.30 -15.17
C THR A 145 -9.37 1.00 -16.66
N SER A 146 -8.55 0.09 -17.20
CA SER A 146 -8.68 -0.43 -18.57
C SER A 146 -9.67 -1.60 -18.69
N LYS A 147 -10.42 -1.91 -17.63
CA LYS A 147 -11.40 -3.00 -17.54
C LYS A 147 -10.85 -4.43 -17.66
N SER A 148 -9.53 -4.62 -17.61
CA SER A 148 -8.95 -5.95 -17.36
C SER A 148 -9.19 -6.38 -15.91
N LEU A 149 -9.65 -7.62 -15.72
CA LEU A 149 -9.85 -8.25 -14.42
C LEU A 149 -8.65 -9.13 -14.07
N TYR A 150 -8.23 -9.09 -12.80
CA TYR A 150 -7.15 -9.90 -12.27
C TYR A 150 -7.62 -10.67 -11.04
N VAL A 151 -7.26 -11.95 -10.94
CA VAL A 151 -7.67 -12.82 -9.84
C VAL A 151 -6.49 -13.61 -9.31
N ARG A 152 -6.28 -13.58 -8.00
CA ARG A 152 -5.24 -14.37 -7.35
C ARG A 152 -5.63 -14.83 -5.95
N LEU A 153 -5.00 -15.91 -5.52
CA LEU A 153 -5.04 -16.37 -4.14
C LEU A 153 -4.23 -15.41 -3.23
N GLN A 154 -4.77 -15.09 -2.05
CA GLN A 154 -4.06 -14.32 -1.04
C GLN A 154 -3.13 -15.24 -0.24
N SER A 155 -1.82 -15.19 -0.52
CA SER A 155 -0.76 -15.78 0.29
C SER A 155 -0.49 -14.98 1.59
N GLU A 156 0.34 -15.49 2.50
CA GLU A 156 0.69 -14.85 3.79
C GLU A 156 1.16 -13.39 3.68
N CYS A 157 1.80 -13.01 2.56
CA CYS A 157 1.99 -11.60 2.21
C CYS A 157 0.73 -11.04 1.53
N SER A 158 0.17 -9.98 2.11
CA SER A 158 -0.89 -9.17 1.50
C SER A 158 -0.35 -8.41 0.30
N VAL A 159 -0.16 -9.05 -0.84
CA VAL A 159 0.16 -8.31 -2.07
C VAL A 159 -1.10 -7.59 -2.53
N GLN A 160 -0.98 -6.29 -2.75
CA GLN A 160 -1.99 -5.52 -3.45
C GLN A 160 -1.59 -5.44 -4.92
N LEU A 161 -2.53 -5.76 -5.81
CA LEU A 161 -2.38 -5.43 -7.21
C LEU A 161 -2.59 -3.92 -7.32
N ALA A 162 -1.52 -3.13 -7.37
CA ALA A 162 -1.64 -1.70 -7.61
C ALA A 162 -2.09 -1.41 -9.05
N PHE A 163 -2.90 -0.36 -9.17
CA PHE A 163 -3.22 0.35 -10.41
C PHE A 163 -2.65 1.76 -10.36
#